data_AF-A0A1Y6CD40-F1
#
_entry.id   AF-A0A1Y6CD40-F1
#
_cell.length_a   1.000
_cell.length_b   1.000
_cell.length_c   1.000
_cell.angle_alpha   90.00
_cell.angle_beta   90.00
_cell.angle_gamma   90.00
#
_symmetry.space_group_name_H-M   'P 1'
#
loop_
_entity.id
_entity.type
_entity.pdbx_description
1 polymer ?
#
loop_
_entity_poly.entity_id
_entity_poly.type
_entity_poly.pdbx_seq_one_letter_code
_entity_poly.pdbx_strand_id
1 'polypeptide(L)'
;MKYKKFILGVIAFILLLFFGFLLMQPLLIKAVKAKFKSTDHFLVLQEDTRIFYEETAKKNALILAGILPSSKSSVERILKNTFKRPIEVYICSTQEVFNEYVFLSKNVRGAVYWEKVFLSPGAFSRGSLDDLVQHELTHYLFYSHIGEKAHIKSVPLWFREGIAVFVANGGESYTKHAEVYGVMSNQERKAYLSGETDFWFKTTNIQDAVTSSGVANWLLYRVGGLFVHFMHASGPDKFDALVQRLLIGESFDTAVQLSYNRGIENLHAEFSEYLQTHTQKIR
;
A
#
# COMPACT_ATOMS: atom_id res chain seq x y z
N MET A 1 -38.27 -33.78 -21.48
CA MET A 1 -36.81 -33.92 -21.76
C MET A 1 -36.24 -32.93 -22.79
N LYS A 2 -36.98 -32.52 -23.85
CA LYS A 2 -36.45 -31.62 -24.90
C LYS A 2 -36.01 -30.22 -24.40
N TYR A 3 -36.76 -29.61 -23.48
CA TYR A 3 -36.46 -28.27 -22.96
C TYR A 3 -35.17 -28.19 -22.11
N LYS A 4 -34.78 -29.25 -21.41
CA LYS A 4 -33.54 -29.26 -20.61
C LYS A 4 -32.28 -29.11 -21.48
N LYS A 5 -32.23 -29.77 -22.64
CA LYS A 5 -31.09 -29.67 -23.56
C LYS A 5 -30.98 -28.28 -24.18
N PHE A 6 -32.11 -27.66 -24.50
CA PHE A 6 -32.16 -26.30 -25.01
C PHE A 6 -31.70 -25.28 -23.96
N ILE A 7 -32.20 -25.39 -22.72
CA ILE A 7 -31.80 -24.51 -21.61
C ILE A 7 -30.30 -24.67 -21.29
N LEU A 8 -29.77 -25.89 -21.25
CA LEU A 8 -28.33 -26.11 -21.08
C LEU A 8 -27.50 -25.49 -22.21
N GLY A 9 -27.97 -25.58 -23.46
CA GLY A 9 -27.32 -24.96 -24.61
C GLY A 9 -27.28 -23.44 -24.53
N VAL A 10 -28.40 -22.82 -24.12
CA VAL A 10 -28.48 -21.36 -23.92
C VAL A 10 -27.58 -20.90 -22.78
N ILE A 11 -27.56 -21.61 -21.64
CA ILE A 11 -26.67 -21.29 -20.51
C ILE A 11 -25.21 -21.41 -20.93
N ALA A 12 -24.82 -22.48 -21.64
CA ALA A 12 -23.45 -22.66 -22.11
C ALA A 12 -23.03 -21.55 -23.10
N PHE A 13 -23.94 -21.12 -23.97
CA PHE A 13 -23.69 -20.03 -24.92
C PHE A 13 -23.53 -18.67 -24.20
N ILE A 14 -24.38 -18.37 -23.22
CA ILE A 14 -24.26 -17.15 -22.40
C ILE A 14 -22.96 -17.17 -21.60
N LEU A 15 -22.57 -18.31 -21.02
CA LEU A 15 -21.28 -18.45 -20.34
C LEU A 15 -20.11 -18.23 -21.31
N LEU A 16 -20.16 -18.78 -22.53
CA LEU A 16 -19.14 -18.55 -23.55
C LEU A 16 -19.01 -17.08 -23.96
N LEU A 17 -20.13 -16.37 -24.15
CA LEU A 17 -20.12 -14.93 -24.43
C LEU A 17 -19.62 -14.11 -23.24
N PHE A 18 -20.00 -14.49 -22.02
CA PHE A 18 -19.54 -13.84 -20.79
C PHE A 18 -18.04 -14.05 -20.58
N PHE A 19 -17.52 -15.25 -20.80
CA PHE A 19 -16.08 -15.55 -20.79
C PHE A 19 -15.35 -14.82 -21.93
N GLY A 20 -15.93 -14.76 -23.14
CA GLY A 20 -15.37 -13.98 -24.25
C GLY A 20 -15.27 -12.49 -23.93
N PHE A 21 -16.30 -11.91 -23.30
CA PHE A 21 -16.31 -10.51 -22.87
C PHE A 21 -15.31 -10.24 -21.74
N LEU A 22 -15.19 -11.15 -20.76
CA LEU A 22 -14.17 -11.09 -19.70
C LEU A 22 -12.74 -11.17 -20.26
N LEU A 23 -12.53 -12.03 -21.26
CA LEU A 23 -11.26 -12.17 -21.98
C LEU A 23 -10.98 -11.02 -22.94
N MET A 24 -11.94 -10.12 -23.20
CA MET A 24 -11.72 -8.90 -23.99
C MET A 24 -11.30 -7.71 -23.14
N GLN A 25 -11.33 -7.81 -21.80
CA GLN A 25 -10.88 -6.73 -20.92
C GLN A 25 -9.34 -6.75 -20.81
N PRO A 26 -8.61 -5.78 -21.40
CA PRO A 26 -7.15 -5.81 -21.45
C PRO A 26 -6.51 -5.78 -20.05
N LEU A 27 -7.21 -5.18 -19.09
CA LEU A 27 -6.80 -5.07 -17.70
C LEU A 27 -6.89 -6.41 -16.96
N LEU A 28 -7.98 -7.17 -17.14
CA LEU A 28 -8.12 -8.50 -16.55
C LEU A 28 -7.10 -9.49 -17.12
N ILE A 29 -6.88 -9.46 -18.44
CA ILE A 29 -5.86 -10.30 -19.08
C ILE A 29 -4.47 -9.97 -18.53
N LYS A 30 -4.13 -8.68 -18.38
CA LYS A 30 -2.83 -8.26 -17.81
C LYS A 30 -2.69 -8.69 -16.36
N ALA A 31 -3.71 -8.52 -15.53
CA ALA A 31 -3.69 -8.94 -14.13
C ALA A 31 -3.54 -10.47 -13.99
N VAL A 32 -4.27 -11.25 -14.79
CA VAL A 32 -4.15 -12.72 -14.84
C VAL A 32 -2.76 -13.13 -15.33
N LYS A 33 -2.25 -12.51 -16.40
CA LYS A 33 -0.90 -12.78 -16.91
C LYS A 33 0.17 -12.47 -15.86
N ALA A 34 0.07 -11.35 -15.16
CA ALA A 34 0.99 -10.98 -14.08
C ALA A 34 0.93 -12.01 -12.93
N LYS A 35 -0.27 -12.49 -12.55
CA LYS A 35 -0.44 -13.53 -11.52
C LYS A 35 0.28 -14.84 -11.84
N PHE A 36 0.22 -15.27 -13.09
CA PHE A 36 0.78 -16.54 -13.54
C PHE A 36 2.15 -16.41 -14.20
N LYS A 37 2.75 -15.23 -14.19
CA LYS A 37 4.08 -15.02 -14.75
C LYS A 37 5.10 -15.74 -13.86
N SER A 38 5.88 -16.62 -14.47
CA SER A 38 6.94 -17.36 -13.76
C SER A 38 8.01 -16.39 -13.25
N THR A 39 8.51 -16.68 -12.04
CA THR A 39 9.65 -16.00 -11.42
C THR A 39 10.93 -16.83 -11.46
N ASP A 40 10.97 -17.92 -12.26
CA ASP A 40 12.08 -18.90 -12.22
C ASP A 40 13.39 -18.42 -12.86
N HIS A 41 13.34 -17.34 -13.62
CA HIS A 41 14.52 -16.68 -14.21
C HIS A 41 15.23 -15.75 -13.22
N PHE A 42 14.61 -15.46 -12.07
CA PHE A 42 15.30 -14.73 -11.01
C PHE A 42 16.29 -15.66 -10.30
N LEU A 43 17.49 -15.14 -10.09
CA LEU A 43 18.55 -15.80 -9.34
C LEU A 43 18.39 -15.50 -7.85
N VAL A 44 18.70 -16.48 -7.01
CA VAL A 44 18.71 -16.31 -5.56
C VAL A 44 20.06 -15.73 -5.14
N LEU A 45 20.05 -14.65 -4.35
CA LEU A 45 21.25 -14.09 -3.77
C LEU A 45 21.81 -15.02 -2.69
N GLN A 46 23.10 -15.36 -2.76
CA GLN A 46 23.70 -16.33 -1.84
C GLN A 46 23.79 -15.78 -0.40
N GLU A 47 24.01 -14.48 -0.28
CA GLU A 47 24.15 -13.76 0.99
C GLU A 47 22.80 -13.60 1.72
N ASP A 48 21.69 -13.63 0.98
CA ASP A 48 20.34 -13.54 1.54
C ASP A 48 19.32 -14.23 0.62
N THR A 49 18.89 -15.42 1.01
CA THR A 49 17.98 -16.26 0.20
C THR A 49 16.56 -15.70 0.06
N ARG A 50 16.27 -14.57 0.71
CA ARG A 50 15.01 -13.81 0.54
C ARG A 50 15.03 -12.92 -0.69
N ILE A 51 16.22 -12.68 -1.27
CA ILE A 51 16.41 -11.74 -2.36
C ILE A 51 16.60 -12.50 -3.66
N PHE A 52 15.73 -12.20 -4.61
CA PHE A 52 15.68 -12.74 -5.96
C PHE A 52 16.00 -11.60 -6.93
N TYR A 53 16.86 -11.83 -7.92
CA TYR A 53 17.31 -10.76 -8.82
C TYR A 53 17.56 -11.27 -10.24
N GLU A 54 17.35 -10.43 -11.25
CA GLU A 54 17.85 -10.70 -12.61
C GLU A 54 19.36 -10.43 -12.68
N GLU A 55 20.14 -11.21 -13.43
CA GLU A 55 21.63 -11.13 -13.45
C GLU A 55 22.18 -9.70 -13.51
N THR A 56 21.63 -8.84 -14.36
CA THR A 56 22.05 -7.44 -14.53
C THR A 56 21.70 -6.53 -13.34
N ALA A 57 20.80 -6.96 -12.45
CA ALA A 57 20.42 -6.31 -11.21
C ALA A 57 21.19 -6.82 -9.97
N LYS A 58 22.22 -7.66 -10.12
CA LYS A 58 23.01 -8.19 -8.99
C LYS A 58 23.53 -7.12 -8.03
N LYS A 59 23.99 -5.98 -8.55
CA LYS A 59 24.45 -4.85 -7.73
C LYS A 59 23.33 -4.32 -6.83
N ASN A 60 22.12 -4.20 -7.35
CA ASN A 60 20.96 -3.74 -6.59
C ASN A 60 20.56 -4.79 -5.53
N ALA A 61 20.71 -6.08 -5.82
CA ALA A 61 20.50 -7.16 -4.86
C ALA A 61 21.43 -7.08 -3.66
N LEU A 62 22.72 -6.85 -3.90
CA LEU A 62 23.71 -6.66 -2.84
C LEU A 62 23.42 -5.41 -1.99
N ILE A 63 22.96 -4.32 -2.62
CA ILE A 63 22.54 -3.11 -1.89
C ILE A 63 21.35 -3.42 -0.99
N LEU A 64 20.32 -4.10 -1.52
CA LEU A 64 19.14 -4.47 -0.74
C LEU A 64 19.50 -5.40 0.43
N ALA A 65 20.39 -6.37 0.23
CA ALA A 65 20.85 -7.28 1.28
C ALA A 65 21.43 -6.54 2.49
N GLY A 66 22.10 -5.40 2.25
CA GLY A 66 22.66 -4.56 3.30
C GLY A 66 21.61 -3.88 4.19
N ILE A 67 20.39 -3.67 3.71
CA ILE A 67 19.35 -2.89 4.42
C ILE A 67 18.07 -3.68 4.75
N LEU A 68 17.83 -4.82 4.10
CA LEU A 68 16.60 -5.59 4.30
C LEU A 68 16.40 -6.04 5.76
N PRO A 69 17.43 -6.51 6.50
CA PRO A 69 17.27 -6.88 7.90
C PRO A 69 16.87 -5.71 8.81
N SER A 70 17.50 -4.54 8.66
CA SER A 70 17.20 -3.35 9.47
C SER A 70 15.83 -2.76 9.11
N SER A 71 15.49 -2.72 7.81
CA SER A 71 14.18 -2.29 7.32
C SER A 71 13.05 -3.16 7.88
N LYS A 72 13.19 -4.49 7.81
CA LYS A 72 12.25 -5.45 8.43
C LYS A 72 12.07 -5.15 9.92
N SER A 73 13.19 -5.04 10.65
CA SER A 73 13.17 -4.82 12.09
C SER A 73 12.52 -3.48 12.46
N SER A 74 12.71 -2.46 11.63
CA SER A 74 12.06 -1.15 11.80
C SER A 74 10.54 -1.26 11.66
N VAL A 75 10.03 -1.91 10.60
CA VAL A 75 8.59 -2.13 10.39
C VAL A 75 7.98 -2.89 11.57
N GLU A 76 8.61 -3.99 12.00
CA GLU A 76 8.11 -4.82 13.10
C GLU A 76 8.07 -4.05 14.43
N ARG A 77 9.10 -3.25 14.70
CA ARG A 77 9.17 -2.40 15.89
C ARG A 77 8.11 -1.30 15.87
N ILE A 78 7.94 -0.60 14.75
CA ILE A 78 7.00 0.52 14.63
C ILE A 78 5.57 0.03 14.74
N LEU A 79 5.22 -1.09 14.09
CA LEU A 79 3.85 -1.62 14.09
C LEU A 79 3.60 -2.66 15.20
N LYS A 80 4.60 -2.90 16.06
CA LYS A 80 4.56 -3.87 17.17
C LYS A 80 4.00 -5.23 16.73
N ASN A 81 4.45 -5.71 15.58
CA ASN A 81 4.01 -6.98 15.01
C ASN A 81 5.12 -7.65 14.21
N THR A 82 4.95 -8.92 13.85
CA THR A 82 5.92 -9.72 13.10
C THR A 82 5.33 -10.21 11.79
N PHE A 83 6.17 -10.41 10.78
CA PHE A 83 5.75 -11.03 9.53
C PHE A 83 5.37 -12.50 9.76
N LYS A 84 4.21 -12.93 9.28
CA LYS A 84 3.73 -14.33 9.39
C LYS A 84 4.23 -15.24 8.28
N ARG A 85 4.80 -14.65 7.23
CA ARG A 85 5.35 -15.35 6.07
C ARG A 85 6.75 -14.83 5.75
N PRO A 86 7.64 -15.66 5.20
CA PRO A 86 8.96 -15.21 4.75
C PRO A 86 8.84 -14.10 3.73
N ILE A 87 9.62 -13.04 3.89
CA ILE A 87 9.69 -11.95 2.91
C ILE A 87 10.46 -12.45 1.69
N GLU A 88 9.87 -12.34 0.50
CA GLU A 88 10.56 -12.51 -0.77
C GLU A 88 10.60 -11.18 -1.53
N VAL A 89 11.80 -10.74 -1.92
CA VAL A 89 11.98 -9.50 -2.68
C VAL A 89 12.61 -9.79 -4.04
N TYR A 90 11.94 -9.38 -5.10
CA TYR A 90 12.32 -9.59 -6.49
C TYR A 90 12.79 -8.27 -7.11
N ILE A 91 14.02 -8.23 -7.59
CA ILE A 91 14.65 -7.03 -8.14
C ILE A 91 14.72 -7.15 -9.66
N CYS A 92 13.91 -6.34 -10.32
CA CYS A 92 13.84 -6.29 -11.77
C CYS A 92 14.99 -5.46 -12.35
N SER A 93 15.54 -5.91 -13.47
CA SER A 93 16.61 -5.24 -14.21
C SER A 93 16.17 -4.00 -14.97
N THR A 94 14.91 -3.96 -15.40
CA THR A 94 14.32 -2.83 -16.14
C THR A 94 12.94 -2.46 -15.58
N GLN A 95 12.47 -1.26 -15.91
CA GLN A 95 11.12 -0.83 -15.55
C GLN A 95 10.07 -1.65 -16.34
N GLU A 96 10.40 -2.06 -17.56
CA GLU A 96 9.56 -2.90 -18.41
C GLU A 96 9.29 -4.25 -17.74
N VAL A 97 10.33 -4.95 -17.29
CA VAL A 97 10.18 -6.23 -16.57
C VAL A 97 9.38 -6.05 -15.29
N PHE A 98 9.65 -4.99 -14.53
CA PHE A 98 8.87 -4.68 -13.32
C PHE A 98 7.38 -4.52 -13.61
N ASN A 99 7.02 -3.77 -14.66
CA ASN A 99 5.63 -3.53 -15.06
C ASN A 99 4.92 -4.81 -15.56
N GLU A 100 5.65 -5.90 -15.84
CA GLU A 100 5.05 -7.19 -16.19
C GLU A 100 4.56 -7.95 -14.95
N TYR A 101 5.13 -7.69 -13.77
CA TYR A 101 4.71 -8.29 -12.50
C TYR A 101 3.70 -7.43 -11.75
N VAL A 102 3.85 -6.12 -11.83
CA VAL A 102 2.98 -5.19 -11.11
C VAL A 102 2.00 -4.57 -12.07
N PHE A 103 0.70 -4.69 -11.76
CA PHE A 103 -0.37 -4.06 -12.52
C PHE A 103 -0.51 -2.57 -12.13
N LEU A 104 0.62 -1.87 -12.08
CA LEU A 104 0.70 -0.48 -11.66
C LEU A 104 1.39 0.38 -12.72
N SER A 105 1.34 1.68 -12.49
CA SER A 105 1.82 2.68 -13.43
C SER A 105 3.33 2.60 -13.75
N LYS A 106 3.70 3.15 -14.91
CA LYS A 106 5.04 3.25 -15.52
C LYS A 106 6.17 3.79 -14.62
N ASN A 107 5.88 4.41 -13.48
CA ASN A 107 6.87 5.08 -12.63
C ASN A 107 6.90 4.61 -11.18
N VAL A 108 6.17 3.54 -10.85
CA VAL A 108 6.20 2.93 -9.52
C VAL A 108 7.57 2.27 -9.28
N ARG A 109 8.11 2.45 -8.08
CA ARG A 109 9.45 2.00 -7.69
C ARG A 109 9.44 0.66 -6.95
N GLY A 110 8.37 0.39 -6.22
CA GLY A 110 8.15 -0.85 -5.48
C GLY A 110 6.67 -1.18 -5.44
N ALA A 111 6.34 -2.45 -5.31
CA ALA A 111 4.97 -2.87 -5.02
C ALA A 111 4.94 -4.26 -4.38
N VAL A 112 3.91 -4.50 -3.58
CA VAL A 112 3.55 -5.84 -3.12
C VAL A 112 2.49 -6.44 -4.02
N TYR A 113 2.80 -7.56 -4.65
CA TYR A 113 1.88 -8.33 -5.49
C TYR A 113 2.12 -9.82 -5.31
N TRP A 114 1.04 -10.61 -5.23
CA TRP A 114 1.11 -12.08 -5.18
C TRP A 114 2.06 -12.62 -4.10
N GLU A 115 1.97 -12.07 -2.89
CA GLU A 115 2.81 -12.47 -1.76
C GLU A 115 4.32 -12.16 -1.93
N LYS A 116 4.65 -11.26 -2.85
CA LYS A 116 6.02 -10.93 -3.20
C LYS A 116 6.19 -9.41 -3.24
N VAL A 117 7.36 -8.94 -2.84
CA VAL A 117 7.78 -7.54 -3.01
C VAL A 117 8.55 -7.46 -4.32
N PHE A 118 8.13 -6.60 -5.24
CA PHE A 118 8.89 -6.31 -6.45
C PHE A 118 9.50 -4.92 -6.34
N LEU A 119 10.76 -4.76 -6.76
CA LEU A 119 11.46 -3.48 -6.84
C LEU A 119 11.92 -3.22 -8.27
N SER A 120 11.64 -2.02 -8.78
CA SER A 120 12.14 -1.56 -10.07
C SER A 120 13.56 -0.98 -9.93
N PRO A 121 14.32 -0.81 -11.02
CA PRO A 121 15.61 -0.12 -10.96
C PRO A 121 15.51 1.29 -10.36
N GLY A 122 14.35 1.93 -10.52
CA GLY A 122 14.05 3.24 -9.96
C GLY A 122 14.03 3.27 -8.42
N ALA A 123 13.91 2.12 -7.76
CA ALA A 123 14.05 2.01 -6.30
C ALA A 123 15.45 2.44 -5.83
N PHE A 124 16.48 2.12 -6.61
CA PHE A 124 17.90 2.26 -6.25
C PHE A 124 18.54 3.56 -6.75
N SER A 125 17.85 4.33 -7.58
CA SER A 125 18.41 5.54 -8.23
C SER A 125 17.74 6.85 -7.79
N ARG A 126 16.67 6.81 -7.01
CA ARG A 126 15.87 8.00 -6.65
C ARG A 126 15.44 7.92 -5.18
N GLY A 127 15.61 8.99 -4.41
CA GLY A 127 15.15 9.05 -3.02
C GLY A 127 15.80 8.02 -2.07
N SER A 128 15.26 7.90 -0.86
CA SER A 128 15.70 6.90 0.11
C SER A 128 15.24 5.50 -0.30
N LEU A 129 16.17 4.54 -0.31
CA LEU A 129 15.84 3.13 -0.52
C LEU A 129 15.26 2.52 0.76
N ASP A 130 15.80 2.86 1.93
CA ASP A 130 15.29 2.40 3.23
C ASP A 130 13.82 2.77 3.42
N ASP A 131 13.44 4.01 3.09
CA ASP A 131 12.07 4.50 3.25
C ASP A 131 11.13 3.74 2.31
N LEU A 132 11.56 3.52 1.05
CA LEU A 132 10.78 2.76 0.08
C LEU A 132 10.61 1.31 0.54
N VAL A 133 11.69 0.65 0.98
CA VAL A 133 11.63 -0.74 1.43
C VAL A 133 10.73 -0.86 2.67
N GLN A 134 10.82 0.05 3.63
CA GLN A 134 9.93 0.07 4.80
C GLN A 134 8.46 0.32 4.40
N HIS A 135 8.22 1.18 3.40
CA HIS A 135 6.88 1.39 2.83
C HIS A 135 6.32 0.07 2.25
N GLU A 136 7.04 -0.59 1.34
CA GLU A 136 6.58 -1.84 0.73
C GLU A 136 6.46 -2.98 1.74
N LEU A 137 7.39 -3.07 2.70
CA LEU A 137 7.33 -4.05 3.78
C LEU A 137 6.14 -3.81 4.71
N THR A 138 5.64 -2.59 4.84
CA THR A 138 4.39 -2.32 5.57
C THR A 138 3.22 -2.96 4.86
N HIS A 139 3.08 -2.78 3.54
CA HIS A 139 2.05 -3.48 2.74
C HIS A 139 2.22 -5.00 2.86
N TYR A 140 3.46 -5.48 2.82
CA TYR A 140 3.76 -6.91 2.94
C TYR A 140 3.41 -7.48 4.31
N LEU A 141 3.56 -6.71 5.39
CA LEU A 141 3.17 -7.14 6.74
C LEU A 141 1.68 -7.48 6.77
N PHE A 142 0.83 -6.56 6.30
CA PHE A 142 -0.60 -6.80 6.20
C PHE A 142 -0.90 -8.02 5.31
N TYR A 143 -0.23 -8.12 4.16
CA TYR A 143 -0.35 -9.28 3.29
C TYR A 143 -0.03 -10.59 4.01
N SER A 144 1.05 -10.64 4.78
CA SER A 144 1.50 -11.86 5.46
C SER A 144 0.48 -12.40 6.46
N HIS A 145 -0.35 -11.53 7.06
CA HIS A 145 -1.37 -11.92 8.04
C HIS A 145 -2.71 -12.28 7.39
N ILE A 146 -3.21 -11.46 6.46
CA ILE A 146 -4.57 -11.61 5.90
C ILE A 146 -4.61 -12.04 4.44
N GLY A 147 -3.46 -12.32 3.82
CA GLY A 147 -3.32 -12.79 2.44
C GLY A 147 -3.87 -11.80 1.43
N GLU A 148 -4.50 -12.30 0.35
CA GLU A 148 -5.14 -11.46 -0.68
C GLU A 148 -6.21 -10.49 -0.10
N LYS A 149 -6.74 -10.74 1.11
CA LYS A 149 -7.66 -9.82 1.79
C LYS A 149 -6.99 -8.50 2.19
N ALA A 150 -5.66 -8.44 2.28
CA ALA A 150 -4.92 -7.18 2.52
C ALA A 150 -5.22 -6.11 1.47
N HIS A 151 -5.48 -6.53 0.24
CA HIS A 151 -5.82 -5.63 -0.86
C HIS A 151 -7.35 -5.42 -1.03
N ILE A 152 -8.20 -6.12 -0.27
CA ILE A 152 -9.64 -6.25 -0.53
C ILE A 152 -10.55 -5.64 0.56
N LYS A 153 -11.47 -4.80 0.06
CA LYS A 153 -12.76 -4.28 0.55
C LYS A 153 -12.88 -3.56 1.90
N SER A 154 -12.00 -3.75 2.86
CA SER A 154 -12.30 -3.22 4.21
C SER A 154 -11.35 -2.16 4.73
N VAL A 155 -10.12 -2.04 4.21
CA VAL A 155 -9.19 -0.96 4.61
C VAL A 155 -9.16 0.12 3.53
N PRO A 156 -9.51 1.37 3.87
CA PRO A 156 -9.49 2.49 2.93
C PRO A 156 -8.10 2.70 2.32
N LEU A 157 -8.07 3.09 1.04
CA LEU A 157 -6.83 3.31 0.30
C LEU A 157 -5.92 4.34 0.99
N TRP A 158 -6.49 5.45 1.48
CA TRP A 158 -5.75 6.46 2.22
C TRP A 158 -5.04 5.91 3.46
N PHE A 159 -5.63 4.95 4.17
CA PHE A 159 -5.03 4.38 5.36
C PHE A 159 -3.91 3.42 5.00
N ARG A 160 -4.09 2.58 3.96
CA ARG A 160 -3.06 1.66 3.47
C ARG A 160 -1.78 2.42 3.06
N GLU A 161 -1.94 3.44 2.23
CA GLU A 161 -0.80 4.27 1.84
C GLU A 161 -0.29 5.13 3.00
N GLY A 162 -1.20 5.66 3.82
CA GLY A 162 -0.87 6.51 4.96
C GLY A 162 -0.06 5.79 6.03
N ILE A 163 -0.41 4.55 6.39
CA ILE A 163 0.37 3.77 7.37
C ILE A 163 1.73 3.37 6.82
N ALA A 164 1.84 3.07 5.53
CA ALA A 164 3.12 2.81 4.89
C ALA A 164 4.01 4.07 4.85
N VAL A 165 3.44 5.26 4.63
CA VAL A 165 4.13 6.55 4.77
C VAL A 165 4.53 6.83 6.21
N PHE A 166 3.66 6.54 7.20
CA PHE A 166 3.96 6.68 8.62
C PHE A 166 5.19 5.85 9.01
N VAL A 167 5.21 4.57 8.64
CA VAL A 167 6.33 3.65 8.95
C VAL A 167 7.61 4.06 8.22
N ALA A 168 7.53 4.37 6.93
CA ALA A 168 8.68 4.80 6.13
C ALA A 168 9.38 6.06 6.68
N ASN A 169 8.62 6.92 7.36
CA ASN A 169 9.14 8.12 8.02
C ASN A 169 9.58 7.90 9.49
N GLY A 170 9.67 6.64 9.93
CA GLY A 170 10.12 6.25 11.27
C GLY A 170 9.01 6.11 12.33
N GLY A 171 7.75 6.20 11.92
CA GLY A 171 6.59 6.10 12.82
C GLY A 171 6.51 7.30 13.77
N GLU A 172 6.37 7.06 15.07
CA GLU A 172 6.25 8.13 16.08
C GLU A 172 7.41 9.14 16.06
N SER A 173 8.60 8.74 15.58
CA SER A 173 9.76 9.63 15.52
C SER A 173 9.59 10.78 14.52
N TYR A 174 8.75 10.61 13.50
CA TYR A 174 8.56 11.58 12.43
C TYR A 174 8.09 12.95 12.95
N THR A 175 7.22 12.94 13.97
CA THR A 175 6.66 14.14 14.60
C THR A 175 7.26 14.42 15.98
N LYS A 176 8.34 13.72 16.37
CA LYS A 176 8.93 13.85 17.72
C LYS A 176 9.40 15.28 18.04
N HIS A 177 9.75 16.05 17.02
CA HIS A 177 10.25 17.42 17.15
C HIS A 177 9.26 18.50 16.66
N ALA A 178 8.10 18.09 16.15
CA ALA A 178 7.06 18.99 15.66
C ALA A 178 5.74 18.25 15.58
N GLU A 179 4.66 18.87 16.04
CA GLU A 179 3.33 18.28 15.85
C GLU A 179 2.97 18.15 14.36
N VAL A 180 1.94 17.36 14.05
CA VAL A 180 1.44 17.15 12.68
C VAL A 180 1.23 18.48 11.95
N TYR A 181 0.72 19.50 12.64
CA TYR A 181 0.57 20.84 12.07
C TYR A 181 1.88 21.44 11.58
N GLY A 182 2.96 21.31 12.35
CA GLY A 182 4.27 21.89 12.05
C GLY A 182 5.00 21.21 10.89
N VAL A 183 4.72 19.93 10.64
CA VAL A 183 5.31 19.17 9.52
C VAL A 183 4.45 19.20 8.25
N MET A 184 3.20 19.64 8.34
CA MET A 184 2.33 19.84 7.18
C MET A 184 2.68 21.16 6.50
N SER A 185 2.84 21.17 5.19
CA SER A 185 3.05 22.37 4.40
C SER A 185 1.77 23.20 4.28
N ASN A 186 1.91 24.49 3.94
CA ASN A 186 0.77 25.37 3.66
C ASN A 186 -0.13 24.82 2.54
N GLN A 187 0.48 24.23 1.50
CA GLN A 187 -0.24 23.65 0.37
C GLN A 187 -1.04 22.41 0.79
N GLU A 188 -0.42 21.49 1.54
CA GLU A 188 -1.09 20.31 2.08
C GLU A 188 -2.26 20.71 2.98
N ARG A 189 -2.06 21.65 3.91
CA ARG A 189 -3.13 22.15 4.79
C ARG A 189 -4.28 22.75 4.00
N LYS A 190 -3.98 23.61 3.01
CA LYS A 190 -5.00 24.26 2.19
C LYS A 190 -5.83 23.23 1.43
N ALA A 191 -5.17 22.27 0.77
CA ALA A 191 -5.84 21.23 0.00
C ALA A 191 -6.71 20.30 0.89
N TYR A 192 -6.25 20.01 2.10
CA TYR A 192 -7.06 19.25 3.06
C TYR A 192 -8.28 20.05 3.53
N LEU A 193 -8.07 21.25 4.06
CA LEU A 193 -9.14 22.07 4.66
C LEU A 193 -10.13 22.64 3.65
N SER A 194 -9.78 22.74 2.36
CA SER A 194 -10.71 23.14 1.30
C SER A 194 -11.61 22.01 0.81
N GLY A 195 -11.36 20.77 1.24
CA GLY A 195 -12.04 19.57 0.76
C GLY A 195 -11.51 19.04 -0.59
N GLU A 196 -10.45 19.62 -1.16
CA GLU A 196 -9.83 19.16 -2.41
C GLU A 196 -9.36 17.70 -2.32
N THR A 197 -9.07 17.21 -1.11
CA THR A 197 -8.65 15.83 -0.87
C THR A 197 -9.77 14.91 -0.35
N ASP A 198 -11.01 15.37 -0.20
CA ASP A 198 -12.10 14.57 0.40
C ASP A 198 -12.39 13.28 -0.36
N PHE A 199 -12.23 13.30 -1.68
CA PHE A 199 -12.41 12.11 -2.52
C PHE A 199 -11.43 10.99 -2.14
N TRP A 200 -10.22 11.33 -1.67
CA TRP A 200 -9.18 10.38 -1.29
C TRP A 200 -9.62 9.52 -0.10
N PHE A 201 -10.40 10.09 0.81
CA PHE A 201 -10.90 9.39 1.98
C PHE A 201 -12.10 8.48 1.68
N LYS A 202 -12.67 8.58 0.48
CA LYS A 202 -13.86 7.84 0.04
C LYS A 202 -13.59 6.85 -1.09
N THR A 203 -12.51 7.04 -1.85
CA THR A 203 -12.26 6.24 -3.05
C THR A 203 -11.83 4.80 -2.73
N THR A 204 -12.32 3.87 -3.55
CA THR A 204 -11.85 2.49 -3.62
C THR A 204 -11.06 2.21 -4.91
N ASN A 205 -10.94 3.21 -5.79
CA ASN A 205 -10.26 3.06 -7.07
C ASN A 205 -8.75 3.27 -6.90
N ILE A 206 -7.97 2.22 -7.15
CA ILE A 206 -6.50 2.27 -7.08
C ILE A 206 -5.88 3.28 -8.04
N GLN A 207 -6.58 3.65 -9.12
CA GLN A 207 -6.08 4.64 -10.08
C GLN A 207 -6.05 6.05 -9.48
N ASP A 208 -6.83 6.32 -8.43
CA ASP A 208 -6.87 7.63 -7.78
C ASP A 208 -5.63 7.88 -6.90
N ALA A 209 -4.85 6.83 -6.59
CA ALA A 209 -3.55 6.94 -5.94
C ALA A 209 -2.46 7.52 -6.87
N VAL A 210 -2.71 7.59 -8.17
CA VAL A 210 -1.75 8.07 -9.17
C VAL A 210 -2.36 9.19 -10.02
N THR A 211 -1.50 10.05 -10.57
CA THR A 211 -1.90 11.08 -11.54
C THR A 211 -2.33 10.44 -12.87
N SER A 212 -2.87 11.24 -13.80
CA SER A 212 -3.17 10.79 -15.16
C SER A 212 -1.93 10.31 -15.94
N SER A 213 -0.75 10.84 -15.61
CA SER A 213 0.55 10.36 -16.10
C SER A 213 1.07 9.13 -15.33
N GLY A 214 0.32 8.69 -14.33
CA GLY A 214 0.59 7.53 -13.51
C GLY A 214 1.70 7.74 -12.47
N VAL A 215 2.01 8.98 -12.10
CA VAL A 215 2.94 9.26 -10.99
C VAL A 215 2.17 9.16 -9.67
N ALA A 216 2.77 8.63 -8.61
CA ALA A 216 2.13 8.63 -7.29
C ALA A 216 1.68 10.05 -6.91
N ASN A 217 0.43 10.18 -6.44
CA ASN A 217 -0.10 11.46 -6.01
C ASN A 217 0.43 11.78 -4.61
N TRP A 218 1.66 12.29 -4.55
CA TRP A 218 2.37 12.53 -3.29
C TRP A 218 1.60 13.40 -2.31
N LEU A 219 0.79 14.35 -2.79
CA LEU A 219 -0.08 15.16 -1.93
C LEU A 219 -1.04 14.27 -1.12
N LEU A 220 -1.70 13.30 -1.77
CA LEU A 220 -2.65 12.40 -1.11
C LEU A 220 -1.95 11.44 -0.14
N TYR A 221 -0.79 10.91 -0.53
CA TYR A 221 0.03 10.03 0.30
C TYR A 221 0.49 10.75 1.57
N ARG A 222 0.96 11.99 1.40
CA ARG A 222 1.39 12.87 2.50
C ARG A 222 0.25 13.20 3.44
N VAL A 223 -0.89 13.65 2.90
CA VAL A 223 -2.10 13.96 3.69
C VAL A 223 -2.59 12.72 4.45
N GLY A 224 -2.64 11.55 3.80
CA GLY A 224 -3.00 10.29 4.44
C GLY A 224 -2.02 9.90 5.56
N GLY A 225 -0.72 10.00 5.31
CA GLY A 225 0.32 9.73 6.30
C GLY A 225 0.23 10.65 7.51
N LEU A 226 0.04 11.95 7.30
CA LEU A 226 -0.12 12.93 8.38
C LEU A 226 -1.40 12.67 9.20
N PHE A 227 -2.49 12.23 8.57
CA PHE A 227 -3.68 11.83 9.31
C PHE A 227 -3.44 10.55 10.14
N VAL A 228 -2.69 9.59 9.63
CA VAL A 228 -2.25 8.41 10.41
C VAL A 228 -1.35 8.83 11.59
N HIS A 229 -0.43 9.77 11.40
CA HIS A 229 0.35 10.34 12.50
C HIS A 229 -0.55 10.98 13.56
N PHE A 230 -1.57 11.75 13.15
CA PHE A 230 -2.54 12.32 14.06
C PHE A 230 -3.28 11.23 14.84
N MET A 231 -3.78 10.19 14.17
CA MET A 231 -4.44 9.06 14.83
C MET A 231 -3.54 8.39 15.89
N HIS A 232 -2.25 8.17 15.57
CA HIS A 232 -1.28 7.65 16.52
C HIS A 232 -1.07 8.62 17.70
N ALA A 233 -0.83 9.90 17.42
CA ALA A 233 -0.59 10.92 18.46
C ALA A 233 -1.79 11.12 19.40
N SER A 234 -3.02 10.98 18.90
CA SER A 234 -4.25 11.05 19.71
C SER A 234 -4.46 9.86 20.66
N GLY A 235 -3.69 8.78 20.51
CA GLY A 235 -3.76 7.61 21.38
C GLY A 235 -2.92 6.45 20.84
N PRO A 236 -1.63 6.36 21.21
CA PRO A 236 -0.73 5.32 20.70
C PRO A 236 -1.26 3.89 20.95
N ASP A 237 -1.74 3.60 22.15
CA ASP A 237 -2.30 2.28 22.48
C ASP A 237 -3.57 1.96 21.67
N LYS A 238 -4.36 2.98 21.33
CA LYS A 238 -5.55 2.84 20.47
C LYS A 238 -5.14 2.58 19.03
N PHE A 239 -4.09 3.24 18.55
CA PHE A 239 -3.54 3.00 17.23
C PHE A 239 -2.98 1.58 17.10
N ASP A 240 -2.22 1.13 18.11
CA ASP A 240 -1.71 -0.25 18.16
C ASP A 240 -2.88 -1.25 18.14
N ALA A 241 -3.92 -1.02 18.95
CA ALA A 241 -5.11 -1.87 18.95
C ALA A 241 -5.80 -1.90 17.57
N LEU A 242 -5.89 -0.76 16.87
CA LEU A 242 -6.41 -0.68 15.51
C LEU A 242 -5.58 -1.55 14.57
N VAL A 243 -4.25 -1.38 14.55
CA VAL A 243 -3.36 -2.16 13.67
C VAL A 243 -3.50 -3.66 13.93
N GLN A 244 -3.51 -4.11 15.19
CA GLN A 244 -3.68 -5.52 15.54
C GLN A 244 -5.00 -6.09 15.04
N ARG A 245 -6.09 -5.34 15.18
CA ARG A 245 -7.43 -5.72 14.68
C ARG A 245 -7.47 -5.87 13.16
N LEU A 246 -6.85 -4.94 12.45
CA LEU A 246 -6.75 -5.02 10.99
C LEU A 246 -5.92 -6.24 10.55
N LEU A 247 -4.84 -6.56 11.27
CA LEU A 247 -4.00 -7.71 10.99
C LEU A 247 -4.72 -9.05 11.26
N ILE A 248 -5.77 -9.11 12.08
CA ILE A 248 -6.61 -10.32 12.20
C ILE A 248 -7.81 -10.32 11.23
N GLY A 249 -7.91 -9.30 10.38
CA GLY A 249 -8.91 -9.22 9.31
C GLY A 249 -10.26 -8.62 9.72
N GLU A 250 -10.33 -7.88 10.83
CA GLU A 250 -11.50 -7.05 11.14
C GLU A 250 -11.69 -5.95 10.09
N SER A 251 -12.94 -5.54 9.84
CA SER A 251 -13.21 -4.42 8.94
C SER A 251 -12.73 -3.11 9.54
N PHE A 252 -12.30 -2.15 8.71
CA PHE A 252 -11.72 -0.91 9.21
C PHE A 252 -12.67 -0.11 10.10
N ASP A 253 -13.94 0.05 9.70
CA ASP A 253 -14.90 0.80 10.52
C ASP A 253 -15.12 0.15 11.88
N THR A 254 -15.21 -1.18 11.93
CA THR A 254 -15.33 -1.92 13.19
C THR A 254 -14.05 -1.81 14.02
N ALA A 255 -12.89 -1.95 13.40
CA ALA A 255 -11.60 -1.86 14.08
C ALA A 255 -11.36 -0.44 14.66
N VAL A 256 -11.71 0.61 13.92
CA VAL A 256 -11.64 2.00 14.38
C VAL A 256 -12.62 2.21 15.54
N GLN A 257 -13.88 1.80 15.39
CA GLN A 257 -14.88 1.94 16.45
C GLN A 257 -14.45 1.24 17.74
N LEU A 258 -13.93 0.01 17.66
CA LEU A 258 -13.51 -0.75 18.84
C LEU A 258 -12.21 -0.22 19.47
N SER A 259 -11.33 0.41 18.71
CA SER A 259 -10.04 0.91 19.22
C SER A 259 -10.13 2.34 19.74
N TYR A 260 -10.87 3.20 19.05
CA TYR A 260 -11.00 4.62 19.39
C TYR A 260 -12.28 4.95 20.15
N ASN A 261 -13.24 4.01 20.24
CA ASN A 261 -14.59 4.21 20.78
C ASN A 261 -15.39 5.29 20.04
N ARG A 262 -15.11 5.47 18.73
CA ARG A 262 -15.75 6.43 17.83
C ARG A 262 -15.47 6.07 16.37
N GLY A 263 -16.28 6.61 15.46
CA GLY A 263 -16.14 6.36 14.03
C GLY A 263 -15.02 7.17 13.38
N ILE A 264 -14.65 6.78 12.15
CA ILE A 264 -13.62 7.47 11.38
C ILE A 264 -13.99 8.93 11.07
N GLU A 265 -15.28 9.22 10.85
CA GLU A 265 -15.78 10.58 10.63
C GLU A 265 -15.51 11.51 11.82
N ASN A 266 -15.58 10.99 13.06
CA ASN A 266 -15.23 11.76 14.25
C ASN A 266 -13.73 12.11 14.25
N LEU A 267 -12.87 11.15 13.92
CA LEU A 267 -11.42 11.38 13.84
C LEU A 267 -11.07 12.38 12.73
N HIS A 268 -11.79 12.36 11.61
CA HIS A 268 -11.66 13.35 10.54
C HIS A 268 -12.03 14.76 11.00
N ALA A 269 -13.16 14.90 11.69
CA ALA A 269 -13.60 16.18 12.23
C ALA A 269 -12.57 16.73 13.25
N GLU A 270 -12.09 15.88 14.15
CA GLU A 270 -11.06 16.24 15.14
C GLU A 270 -9.75 16.67 14.48
N PHE A 271 -9.32 15.98 13.41
CA PHE A 271 -8.12 16.37 12.67
C PHE A 271 -8.30 17.72 11.96
N SER A 272 -9.48 17.97 11.40
CA SER A 272 -9.81 19.25 10.76
C SER A 272 -9.81 20.40 11.76
N GLU A 273 -10.44 20.21 12.92
CA GLU A 273 -10.43 21.18 14.03
C GLU A 273 -9.00 21.42 14.55
N TYR A 274 -8.21 20.36 14.72
CA TYR A 274 -6.80 20.43 15.10
C TYR A 274 -6.01 21.34 14.15
N LEU A 275 -6.16 21.18 12.83
CA LEU A 275 -5.47 22.01 11.84
C LEU A 275 -5.97 23.47 11.82
N GLN A 276 -7.27 23.70 12.00
CA GLN A 276 -7.87 25.04 12.00
C GLN A 276 -7.45 25.87 13.21
N THR A 277 -7.49 25.29 14.41
CA THR A 277 -7.14 25.97 15.67
C THR A 277 -5.67 26.41 15.69
N HIS A 278 -4.76 25.60 15.14
CA HIS A 278 -3.35 25.96 15.01
C HIS A 278 -3.09 27.01 13.93
N THR A 279 -3.93 27.09 12.90
CA THR A 279 -3.86 28.15 11.88
C THR A 279 -4.22 29.52 12.45
N GLN A 280 -5.20 29.59 13.37
CA GLN A 280 -5.64 30.85 13.97
C GLN A 280 -4.63 31.44 14.95
N LYS A 281 -3.84 30.60 15.64
CA LYS A 281 -2.81 31.06 16.60
C LYS A 281 -1.60 31.79 15.97
N ILE A 282 -1.46 31.74 14.64
CA ILE A 282 -0.32 32.32 13.91
C ILE A 282 -0.69 33.66 13.24
N ARG A 283 -1.98 34.02 13.23
CA ARG A 283 -2.48 35.32 12.74
C ARG A 283 -2.58 36.31 13.88
#